data_AF-A0A2D5WLW2-F1
#
_entry.id   AF-A0A2D5WLW2-F1
#
_cell.length_a   1.000
_cell.length_b   1.000
_cell.length_c   1.000
_cell.angle_alpha   90.00
_cell.angle_beta   90.00
_cell.angle_gamma   90.00
#
_symmetry.space_group_name_H-M   'P 1'
#
loop_
_entity.id
_entity.type
_entity.pdbx_description
1 polymer ?
#
loop_
_entity_poly.entity_id
_entity_poly.type
_entity_poly.pdbx_seq_one_letter_code
_entity_poly.pdbx_strand_id
1 'polypeptide(L)' 'MKAAKVLGLSVAGVDLIQSNRGPLVLEVNSSPGLEGIEKASGIDVADKIIEYLEIQHKVRDKSKPIDI' A
#
# COMPACT_ATOMS: atom_id res chain seq x y z
N MET A 1 -0.25 8.92 -1.41
CA MET A 1 -1.00 8.95 -0.13
C MET A 1 -0.05 9.20 1.03
N LYS A 2 -0.41 10.02 2.03
CA LYS A 2 0.47 10.39 3.15
C LYS A 2 0.40 9.42 4.35
N ALA A 3 -0.77 8.83 4.62
CA ALA A 3 -1.00 8.02 5.82
C ALA A 3 -0.06 6.80 5.92
N ALA A 4 -0.04 5.94 4.89
CA ALA A 4 0.86 4.78 4.83
C ALA A 4 2.34 5.16 5.02
N LYS A 5 2.78 6.25 4.36
CA LYS A 5 4.15 6.76 4.47
C LYS A 5 4.49 7.25 5.89
N VAL A 6 3.58 7.98 6.54
CA VAL A 6 3.77 8.46 7.93
C VAL A 6 3.90 7.27 8.90
N LEU A 7 3.19 6.18 8.63
CA LEU A 7 3.24 4.95 9.43
C LEU A 7 4.37 3.99 9.01
N GLY A 8 5.20 4.35 8.04
CA GLY A 8 6.29 3.49 7.56
C GLY A 8 5.82 2.23 6.81
N LEU A 9 4.56 2.18 6.36
CA LEU A 9 3.99 1.05 5.65
C LEU A 9 4.28 1.17 4.15
N SER A 10 4.85 0.11 3.57
CA SER A 10 5.11 0.02 2.13
C SER A 10 3.81 -0.17 1.34
N VAL A 11 2.87 -0.92 1.90
CA VAL A 11 1.52 -1.16 1.37
C VAL A 11 0.55 -1.07 2.55
N ALA A 12 -0.60 -0.43 2.33
CA ALA A 12 -1.66 -0.34 3.33
C ALA A 12 -3.02 -0.09 2.67
N GLY A 13 -4.09 -0.61 3.27
CA GLY A 13 -5.44 -0.14 3.02
C GLY A 13 -5.72 1.11 3.87
N VAL A 14 -6.30 2.15 3.28
CA VAL A 14 -6.60 3.40 3.98
C VAL A 14 -8.07 3.73 3.83
N ASP A 15 -8.79 3.65 4.94
CA ASP A 15 -10.22 3.93 4.96
C ASP A 15 -10.44 5.42 5.16
N LEU A 16 -11.33 5.97 4.33
CA LEU A 16 -11.63 7.39 4.30
C LEU A 16 -13.11 7.63 4.59
N ILE A 17 -13.39 8.67 5.37
CA ILE A 17 -14.74 9.22 5.53
C ILE A 17 -14.86 10.57 4.84
N GLN A 18 -15.98 10.80 4.18
CA GLN A 18 -16.28 12.10 3.58
C GLN A 18 -16.67 13.09 4.68
N SER A 19 -16.12 14.30 4.65
CA SER A 19 -16.48 15.39 5.56
C SER A 19 -16.57 16.73 4.82
N ASN A 20 -17.16 17.73 5.47
CA ASN A 20 -17.28 19.09 4.93
C ASN A 20 -15.93 19.78 4.65
N ARG A 21 -14.84 19.30 5.26
CA ARG A 21 -13.47 19.79 5.10
C ARG A 21 -12.60 18.88 4.24
N GLY A 22 -13.22 17.98 3.47
CA GLY A 22 -12.55 16.98 2.63
C GLY A 22 -12.50 15.59 3.27
N PRO A 23 -11.89 14.61 2.58
CA PRO A 23 -11.77 13.24 3.10
C PRO A 23 -10.88 13.20 4.35
N LEU A 24 -11.32 12.46 5.37
CA LEU A 24 -10.58 12.22 6.61
C LEU A 24 -10.20 10.74 6.69
N VAL A 25 -9.03 10.44 7.25
CA VAL A 25 -8.59 9.06 7.49
C VAL A 25 -9.31 8.51 8.71
N LEU A 26 -9.89 7.31 8.57
CA LEU A 26 -10.53 6.56 9.66
C LEU A 26 -9.60 5.49 10.22
N GLU A 27 -9.09 4.64 9.34
CA GLU A 27 -8.27 3.48 9.69
C GLU A 27 -7.14 3.32 8.66
N VAL A 28 -6.02 2.75 9.12
CA VAL A 28 -4.96 2.27 8.23
C VAL A 28 -4.64 0.83 8.56
N ASN A 29 -4.87 -0.06 7.60
CA ASN A 29 -4.66 -1.49 7.71
C ASN A 29 -3.32 -1.88 7.06
N SER A 30 -2.40 -2.48 7.82
CA SER A 30 -1.10 -2.96 7.31
C SER A 30 -1.21 -4.23 6.45
N SER A 31 -2.32 -4.98 6.60
CA SER A 31 -2.63 -6.18 5.82
C SER A 31 -4.07 -6.11 5.31
N PRO A 32 -4.36 -5.30 4.28
CA PRO A 32 -5.71 -5.17 3.75
C PRO A 32 -6.15 -6.45 3.01
N GLY A 33 -7.45 -6.76 3.08
CA GLY A 33 -8.06 -7.76 2.20
C GLY A 33 -8.18 -7.23 0.77
N LEU A 34 -7.97 -8.08 -0.23
CA LEU A 34 -7.91 -7.67 -1.65
C LEU A 34 -9.18 -8.03 -2.45
N GLU A 35 -9.85 -9.14 -2.13
CA GLU A 35 -10.97 -9.67 -2.93
C GLU A 35 -12.06 -8.61 -3.22
N GLY A 36 -12.49 -7.90 -2.18
CA GLY A 36 -13.55 -6.90 -2.30
C GLY A 36 -13.15 -5.72 -3.18
N ILE A 37 -11.93 -5.20 -3.00
CA ILE A 37 -11.45 -4.02 -3.74
C ILE A 37 -11.11 -4.36 -5.19
N GLU A 38 -10.57 -5.54 -5.45
CA GLU A 38 -10.30 -6.02 -6.82
C GLU A 38 -11.61 -6.20 -7.59
N LYS A 39 -12.62 -6.83 -6.97
CA LYS A 39 -13.95 -6.97 -7.57
C LYS A 39 -14.62 -5.63 -7.84
N ALA A 40 -14.49 -4.66 -6.93
CA ALA A 40 -15.11 -3.35 -7.07
C ALA A 40 -14.40 -2.44 -8.08
N SER A 41 -13.08 -2.54 -8.20
CA SER A 41 -12.28 -1.67 -9.05
C SER A 41 -11.95 -2.25 -10.42
N GLY A 42 -12.01 -3.58 -10.58
CA GLY A 42 -11.53 -4.28 -11.77
C GLY A 42 -10.00 -4.23 -11.94
N ILE A 43 -9.27 -3.83 -10.89
CA ILE A 43 -7.81 -3.75 -10.87
C ILE A 43 -7.28 -5.00 -10.18
N ASP A 44 -6.26 -5.62 -10.77
CA ASP A 44 -5.45 -6.64 -10.09
C ASP A 44 -4.50 -5.94 -9.11
N VAL A 45 -4.91 -5.87 -7.86
CA VAL A 45 -4.18 -5.16 -6.80
C VAL A 45 -3.00 -6.00 -6.33
N ALA A 46 -3.17 -7.34 -6.30
CA ALA A 46 -2.10 -8.26 -5.97
C ALA A 46 -0.91 -8.11 -6.94
N ASP A 47 -1.14 -8.11 -8.24
CA ASP A 47 -0.11 -7.91 -9.25
C ASP A 47 0.59 -6.55 -9.09
N LYS A 48 -0.17 -5.49 -8.80
CA LYS A 48 0.40 -4.16 -8.54
C LYS A 48 1.30 -4.12 -7.29
N ILE A 49 0.97 -4.88 -6.25
CA ILE A 49 1.81 -5.00 -5.05
C ILE A 49 3.11 -5.73 -5.41
N ILE A 50 3.04 -6.81 -6.19
CA ILE A 50 4.23 -7.54 -6.64
C ILE A 50 5.11 -6.66 -7.53
N GLU A 51 4.54 -5.98 -8.53
CA GLU A 51 5.24 -5.03 -9.39
C GLU A 51 5.97 -3.96 -8.57
N TYR A 52 5.29 -3.41 -7.55
CA TYR A 52 5.89 -2.44 -6.64
C TYR A 52 7.09 -3.04 -5.89
N LEU A 53 6.97 -4.24 -5.34
CA LEU A 53 8.05 -4.91 -4.61
C LEU A 53 9.25 -5.22 -5.51
N GLU A 54 9.02 -5.65 -6.75
CA GLU A 54 10.08 -5.88 -7.73
C GLU A 54 10.86 -4.60 -8.04
N ILE A 55 10.16 -3.48 -8.21
CA ILE A 55 10.79 -2.17 -8.42
C ILE A 55 11.64 -1.80 -7.20
N GLN A 56 11.09 -1.93 -5.99
CA GLN A 56 11.84 -1.64 -4.76
C GLN A 56 13.09 -2.55 -4.61
N HIS A 57 13.01 -3.82 -5.01
CA HIS A 57 14.15 -4.75 -4.95
C HIS A 57 15.19 -4.49 -6.04
N LYS A 58 14.81 -4.09 -7.25
CA LYS A 58 15.75 -3.76 -8.34
C LYS A 58 16.57 -2.51 -8.03
N VAL A 59 16.01 -1.57 -7.27
CA VAL A 59 16.69 -0.35 -6.80
C VAL A 59 17.64 -0.63 -5.63
N ARG A 60 17.54 -1.81 -5.00
CA ARG A 60 18.40 -2.21 -3.89
C ARG A 60 19.77 -2.62 -4.44
N ASP A 61 20.82 -1.92 -3.99
CA ASP A 61 22.20 -2.27 -4.30
C ASP A 61 22.49 -3.71 -3.84
N LYS A 62 22.71 -4.61 -4.78
CA LYS A 62 22.99 -6.04 -4.53
C LYS A 62 24.29 -6.27 -3.75
N SER A 63 25.13 -5.25 -3.60
CA SER A 63 26.35 -5.32 -2.78
C SER A 63 26.08 -5.14 -1.28
N LYS A 64 24.88 -4.68 -0.88
CA LYS A 64 24.53 -4.55 0.54
C LYS A 64 24.01 -5.88 1.08
N PRO A 65 24.54 -6.37 2.22
CA PRO A 65 24.06 -7.58 2.86
C PRO A 65 22.56 -7.50 3.13
N ILE A 66 21.88 -8.64 3.01
CA ILE A 66 20.54 -8.78 3.53
C ILE A 66 20.71 -8.92 5.05
N ASP A 67 20.36 -7.88 5.81
CA ASP A 67 20.20 -8.00 7.25
C ASP A 67 18.98 -8.89 7.51
N ILE A 68 19.25 -10.16 7.80
CA ILE A 68 18.33 -11.16 8.38
C ILE A 68 18.75 -11.45 9.81
#